data_AF-A0A329I7M2-F1
#
_entry.id   AF-A0A329I7M2-F1
#
_cell.length_a   1.000
_cell.length_b   1.000
_cell.length_c   1.000
_cell.angle_alpha   90.00
_cell.angle_beta   90.00
_cell.angle_gamma   90.00
#
_symmetry.space_group_name_H-M   'P 1'
#
loop_
_entity.id
_entity.type
_entity.pdbx_description
1 polymer ?
#
loop_
_entity_poly.entity_id
_entity_poly.type
_entity_poly.pdbx_seq_one_letter_code
_entity_poly.pdbx_strand_id
1 'polypeptide(L)' 'MPYLVVGRRLDEKIVLRLAPGADEQALIGHLRTDGIEIVMASEGNVRIGVRAPEEIQILHAELLK' A
#
# COMPACT_ATOMS: atom_id res chain seq x y z
N MET A 1 -0.74 -10.45 -5.90
CA MET A 1 -0.80 -9.13 -5.25
C MET A 1 -0.60 -9.27 -3.74
N PRO A 2 0.45 -8.66 -3.19
CA PRO A 2 0.61 -8.54 -1.74
C PRO A 2 -0.57 -7.84 -1.08
N TYR A 3 -0.89 -8.26 0.16
CA TYR A 3 -1.96 -7.70 0.97
C TYR A 3 -1.43 -7.40 2.37
N LEU A 4 -1.66 -6.17 2.84
CA LEU A 4 -1.22 -5.70 4.15
C LEU A 4 -2.42 -5.09 4.90
N VAL A 5 -2.63 -5.48 6.16
CA VAL A 5 -3.59 -4.82 7.05
C VAL A 5 -2.85 -4.18 8.21
N VAL A 6 -3.04 -2.87 8.38
CA VAL A 6 -2.36 -2.09 9.43
C VAL A 6 -3.38 -1.29 10.24
N GLY A 7 -3.20 -1.28 11.56
CA GLY A 7 -3.90 -0.34 12.43
C GLY A 7 -3.30 1.06 12.31
N ARG A 8 -4.15 2.09 12.26
CA ARG A 8 -3.75 3.48 12.16
C ARG A 8 -4.49 4.36 13.17
N ARG A 9 -3.78 5.37 13.67
CA ARG A 9 -4.33 6.47 14.47
C ARG A 9 -4.50 7.72 13.60
N LEU A 10 -5.18 8.73 14.14
CA LEU A 10 -5.27 10.06 13.52
C LEU A 10 -3.86 10.56 13.17
N ASP A 11 -3.71 11.13 11.97
CA ASP A 11 -2.47 11.66 11.39
C ASP A 11 -1.35 10.65 11.03
N GLU A 12 -1.54 9.35 11.25
CA GLU A 12 -0.61 8.33 10.75
C GLU A 12 -0.79 8.09 9.24
N LYS A 13 0.33 7.89 8.53
CA LYS A 13 0.36 7.80 7.05
C LYS A 13 0.82 6.44 6.56
N ILE A 14 0.22 5.99 5.46
CA ILE A 14 0.70 4.87 4.66
C ILE A 14 1.38 5.46 3.41
N VAL A 15 2.60 5.03 3.14
CA VAL A 15 3.37 5.50 1.99
C VAL A 15 3.52 4.35 1.01
N LEU A 16 3.07 4.55 -0.23
CA LEU A 16 3.24 3.62 -1.33
C LEU A 16 4.38 4.14 -2.21
N ARG A 17 5.36 3.29 -2.49
CA ARG A 17 6.49 3.62 -3.37
C ARG A 17 6.77 2.48 -4.32
N LEU A 18 7.40 2.80 -5.44
CA LEU A 18 8.02 1.78 -6.27
C LEU A 18 9.07 1.03 -5.43
N ALA A 19 9.03 -0.30 -5.45
CA ALA A 19 10.03 -1.12 -4.80
C ALA A 19 11.40 -0.92 -5.46
N PRO A 20 12.52 -0.97 -4.71
CA PRO A 20 13.85 -0.81 -5.30
C PRO A 20 14.11 -1.84 -6.40
N GLY A 21 14.45 -1.36 -7.60
CA GLY A 21 14.72 -2.22 -8.76
C GLY A 21 13.49 -2.84 -9.41
N ALA A 22 12.28 -2.37 -9.08
CA ALA A 22 11.07 -2.86 -9.72
C ALA A 22 10.97 -2.41 -11.19
N ASP A 23 10.31 -3.25 -12.00
CA ASP A 23 10.04 -2.97 -13.40
C ASP A 23 8.88 -1.97 -13.54
N GLU A 24 9.20 -0.76 -14.00
CA GLU A 24 8.20 0.30 -14.19
C GLU A 24 7.15 -0.02 -15.25
N GLN A 25 7.49 -0.77 -16.30
CA GLN A 25 6.53 -1.13 -17.35
C GLN A 25 5.55 -2.18 -16.84
N ALA A 26 6.03 -3.15 -16.07
CA ALA A 26 5.19 -4.12 -15.39
C ALA A 26 4.23 -3.42 -14.42
N LEU A 27 4.74 -2.48 -13.60
CA LEU A 27 3.90 -1.69 -12.69
C LEU A 27 2.81 -0.93 -13.45
N ILE A 28 3.14 -0.23 -14.54
CA ILE A 28 2.14 0.51 -15.33
C ILE A 28 1.07 -0.45 -15.86
N GLY A 29 1.46 -1.64 -16.33
CA GLY A 29 0.53 -2.68 -16.76
C GLY A 29 -0.43 -3.12 -15.66
N HIS A 30 0.10 -3.43 -14.48
CA HIS A 30 -0.69 -3.83 -13.31
C HIS A 30 -1.59 -2.69 -12.80
N LEU A 31 -1.10 -1.44 -12.76
CA LEU A 31 -1.91 -0.29 -12.34
C LEU A 31 -3.06 0.02 -13.31
N ARG A 32 -2.89 -0.22 -14.61
CA ARG A 32 -3.96 -0.03 -15.61
C ARG A 32 -5.06 -1.08 -15.48
N THR A 33 -4.71 -2.30 -15.04
CA THR A 33 -5.63 -3.45 -15.01
C THR A 33 -6.29 -3.60 -13.65
N ASP A 34 -5.49 -3.56 -12.59
CA ASP A 34 -5.89 -3.95 -11.24
C ASP A 34 -5.88 -2.76 -10.26
N GLY A 35 -5.06 -1.73 -10.53
CA GLY A 35 -4.96 -0.54 -9.68
C GLY A 35 -4.37 -0.81 -8.30
N ILE A 36 -4.73 0.03 -7.32
CA ILE A 36 -4.38 -0.13 -5.89
C ILE A 36 -5.67 -0.05 -5.10
N GLU A 37 -5.94 -1.05 -4.27
CA GLU A 37 -7.14 -1.08 -3.43
C GLU A 37 -6.80 -0.66 -2.00
N ILE A 38 -7.62 0.23 -1.45
CA ILE A 38 -7.56 0.67 -0.05
C ILE A 38 -8.91 0.35 0.58
N VAL A 39 -8.91 -0.43 1.65
CA VAL A 39 -10.12 -0.92 2.32
C VAL A 39 -10.09 -0.55 3.79
N MET A 40 -11.19 0.00 4.32
CA MET A 40 -11.37 0.14 5.76
C MET A 40 -11.76 -1.21 6.36
N ALA A 41 -10.88 -1.78 7.18
CA ALA A 41 -10.99 -3.14 7.69
C ALA A 41 -11.61 -3.24 9.09
N SER A 42 -11.93 -2.13 9.77
CA SER A 42 -12.71 -2.16 11.02
C SER A 42 -13.33 -0.80 11.37
N GLU A 43 -14.51 -0.83 12.01
CA GLU A 43 -15.11 0.33 12.66
C GLU A 43 -14.55 0.49 14.08
N GLY A 44 -14.12 1.69 14.46
CA GLY A 44 -13.56 2.00 15.79
C GLY A 44 -12.04 2.15 15.78
N ASN A 45 -11.29 1.04 15.72
CA ASN A 45 -9.84 1.10 15.48
C ASN A 45 -9.63 1.16 13.97
N VAL A 46 -9.29 2.33 13.41
CA VAL A 46 -9.11 2.49 11.96
C VAL A 46 -8.04 1.50 11.48
N ARG A 47 -8.47 0.42 10.84
CA ARG A 47 -7.59 -0.54 10.18
C ARG A 47 -7.72 -0.30 8.70
N ILE A 48 -6.59 -0.17 8.03
CA ILE A 48 -6.53 0.03 6.58
C ILE A 48 -5.88 -1.20 5.98
N GLY A 49 -6.64 -1.90 5.13
CA GLY A 49 -6.13 -2.92 4.24
C GLY A 49 -5.64 -2.26 2.96
N VAL A 50 -4.45 -2.64 2.49
CA VAL A 50 -3.87 -2.20 1.22
C VAL A 50 -3.54 -3.42 0.39
N ARG A 51 -4.06 -3.46 -0.83
CA ARG A 51 -3.67 -4.41 -1.86
C ARG A 51 -3.03 -3.62 -3.00
N ALA A 52 -1.83 -4.01 -3.39
CA ALA A 52 -1.09 -3.33 -4.45
C ALA A 52 -0.37 -4.36 -5.33
N PRO A 53 0.07 -3.95 -6.54
CA PRO A 53 1.00 -4.73 -7.36
C PRO A 53 2.31 -5.01 -6.60
N GLU A 54 3.02 -6.06 -7.00
CA GLU A 54 4.25 -6.50 -6.33
C GLU A 54 5.41 -5.50 -6.46
N GLU A 55 5.34 -4.66 -7.49
CA GLU A 55 6.25 -3.55 -7.73
C GLU A 55 6.04 -2.38 -6.75
N ILE A 56 4.96 -2.40 -5.95
CA ILE A 56 4.69 -1.39 -4.93
C ILE A 56 5.13 -1.88 -3.55
N GLN A 57 6.07 -1.17 -2.96
CA GLN A 57 6.41 -1.29 -1.56
C GLN A 57 5.43 -0.47 -0.70
N ILE A 58 4.82 -1.14 0.28
CA ILE A 58 3.92 -0.52 1.26
C ILE A 58 4.72 -0.23 2.54
N LEU A 59 4.91 1.05 2.84
CA LEU A 59 5.73 1.52 3.96
C LEU A 59 4.88 2.23 5.02
N HIS A 60 5.26 2.00 6.26
CA HIS A 60 4.87 2.78 7.41
C HIS A 60 5.69 4.08 7.41
N ALA A 61 5.04 5.25 7.43
CA ALA A 61 5.75 6.53 7.41
C ALA A 61 6.72 6.68 8.59
N GLU A 62 6.39 6.07 9.73
CA GLU A 62 7.21 6.05 10.94
C GLU A 62 8.51 5.24 10.84
N LEU A 63 8.64 4.36 9.83
CA LEU A 63 9.83 3.53 9.60
C LEU A 63 10.86 4.16 8.66
N LEU A 64 10.56 5.33 8.07
CA LEU A 64 11.42 6.04 7.11
C LEU A 64 12.41 7.01 7.79
N LYS A 65 12.79 6.76 9.04
CA LYS A 65 13.75 7.58 9.80
C LYS A 65 15.18 7.44 9.30
#